data_AF-A0A5P0YNV7-F1
#
_entry.id   AF-A0A5P0YNV7-F1
#
_cell.length_a   1.000
_cell.length_b   1.000
_cell.length_c   1.000
_cell.angle_alpha   90.00
_cell.angle_beta   90.00
_cell.angle_gamma   90.00
#
_symmetry.space_group_name_H-M   'P 1'
#
loop_
_entity.id
_entity.type
_entity.pdbx_description
1 polymer ?
#
loop_
_entity_poly.entity_id
_entity_poly.type
_entity_poly.pdbx_seq_one_letter_code
_entity_poly.pdbx_strand_id
1 'polypeptide(L)'
;MTDDHVHAIQSLAHELARAGDAGAAARNALSSTVDLAKNGEPDTATDDLCHVIAWFRIELTTAQRAELSRLARALGVDDLVDEAGRPTPTWPHRDEPTPGLDTGSI
;
A
#
# COMPACT_ATOMS: atom_id res chain seq x y z
N MET A 1 -6.18 -2.16 -21.97
CA MET A 1 -7.01 -2.12 -20.74
C MET A 1 -6.15 -2.12 -19.47
N THR A 2 -4.92 -2.66 -19.52
CA THR A 2 -3.93 -2.61 -18.43
C THR A 2 -3.37 -1.21 -18.16
N ASP A 3 -3.17 -0.40 -19.20
CA ASP A 3 -2.48 0.90 -19.08
C ASP A 3 -3.25 1.92 -18.22
N ASP A 4 -4.59 1.92 -18.31
CA ASP A 4 -5.44 2.81 -17.53
C ASP A 4 -5.38 2.48 -16.02
N HIS A 5 -5.26 1.19 -15.66
CA HIS A 5 -5.11 0.76 -14.27
C HIS A 5 -3.73 1.11 -13.72
N VAL A 6 -2.68 0.89 -14.51
CA VAL A 6 -1.31 1.27 -14.12
C VAL A 6 -1.22 2.78 -13.89
N HIS A 7 -1.82 3.60 -14.76
CA HIS A 7 -1.84 5.04 -14.60
C HIS A 7 -2.62 5.50 -13.36
N ALA A 8 -3.75 4.84 -13.06
CA ALA A 8 -4.55 5.14 -11.88
C ALA A 8 -3.83 4.76 -10.57
N ILE A 9 -3.19 3.59 -10.52
CA ILE A 9 -2.36 3.16 -9.38
C ILE A 9 -1.21 4.15 -9.15
N GLN A 10 -0.51 4.55 -10.23
CA GLN A 10 0.55 5.55 -10.17
C GLN A 10 0.06 6.89 -9.61
N SER A 11 -1.06 7.39 -10.13
CA SER A 11 -1.63 8.66 -9.70
C SER A 11 -1.98 8.62 -8.22
N LEU A 12 -2.68 7.57 -7.78
CA LEU A 12 -3.09 7.41 -6.38
C LEU A 12 -1.88 7.25 -5.45
N ALA A 13 -0.92 6.38 -5.77
CA ALA A 13 0.28 6.19 -4.95
C ALA A 13 1.10 7.48 -4.81
N HIS A 14 1.17 8.29 -5.87
CA HIS A 14 1.89 9.56 -5.86
C HIS A 14 1.17 10.64 -5.03
N GLU A 15 -0.16 10.68 -5.08
CA GLU A 15 -0.96 11.54 -4.20
C GLU A 15 -0.75 11.18 -2.73
N LEU A 16 -0.78 9.88 -2.40
CA LEU A 16 -0.56 9.39 -1.03
C LEU A 16 0.86 9.69 -0.54
N ALA A 17 1.87 9.55 -1.40
CA ALA A 17 3.25 9.89 -1.05
C ALA A 17 3.48 11.38 -0.76
N ARG A 18 2.59 12.24 -1.27
CA ARG A 18 2.62 13.70 -1.09
C ARG A 18 1.74 14.19 0.05
N ALA A 19 0.82 13.37 0.55
CA ALA A 19 0.11 13.67 1.78
C ALA A 19 1.13 13.79 2.93
N GLY A 20 1.00 14.84 3.74
CA GLY A 20 2.01 15.26 4.72
C GLY A 20 2.28 14.28 5.86
N ASP A 21 1.54 13.17 5.89
CA ASP A 21 1.58 12.07 6.86
C ASP A 21 2.44 10.87 6.39
N ALA A 22 2.76 10.75 5.10
CA ALA A 22 3.56 9.63 4.59
C ALA A 22 5.05 9.75 4.99
N GLY A 23 5.48 8.91 5.92
CA GLY A 23 6.89 8.73 6.28
C GLY A 23 7.74 8.14 5.14
N ALA A 24 9.08 8.17 5.28
CA ALA A 24 9.98 7.65 4.24
C ALA A 24 9.73 6.16 3.90
N ALA A 25 9.38 5.34 4.88
CA ALA A 25 9.04 3.94 4.67
C ALA A 25 7.76 3.78 3.83
N ALA A 26 6.71 4.56 4.12
CA ALA A 26 5.47 4.54 3.35
C ALA A 26 5.72 4.95 1.89
N ARG A 27 6.51 6.01 1.67
CA ARG A 27 6.88 6.47 0.32
C ARG A 27 7.65 5.41 -0.48
N ASN A 28 8.56 4.70 0.16
CA ASN A 28 9.30 3.61 -0.49
C ASN A 28 8.37 2.45 -0.86
N ALA A 29 7.45 2.07 0.03
CA ALA A 29 6.47 1.03 -0.25
C ALA A 29 5.56 1.42 -1.43
N LEU A 30 5.00 2.64 -1.41
CA LEU A 30 4.20 3.19 -2.52
C LEU A 30 4.96 3.18 -3.86
N SER A 31 6.27 3.49 -3.85
CA SER A 31 7.10 3.40 -5.06
C SER A 31 7.24 1.97 -5.56
N SER A 32 7.42 1.00 -4.66
CA SER A 32 7.49 -0.43 -5.00
C SER A 32 6.17 -0.93 -5.59
N THR A 33 5.04 -0.50 -5.02
CA THR A 33 3.69 -0.78 -5.54
C THR A 33 3.53 -0.29 -6.98
N VAL A 34 4.03 0.91 -7.28
CA VAL A 34 4.00 1.47 -8.63
C VAL A 34 4.82 0.63 -9.62
N ASP A 35 5.97 0.12 -9.20
CA ASP A 35 6.81 -0.71 -10.05
C ASP A 35 6.18 -2.09 -10.31
N LEU A 36 5.49 -2.69 -9.33
CA LEU A 36 4.66 -3.89 -9.54
C LEU A 36 3.60 -3.67 -10.63
N ALA A 37 2.87 -2.55 -10.57
CA ALA A 37 1.86 -2.23 -11.57
C ALA A 37 2.48 -2.12 -12.97
N LYS A 38 3.63 -1.44 -13.11
CA LYS A 38 4.34 -1.30 -14.39
C LYS A 38 4.85 -2.62 -14.94
N ASN A 39 5.15 -3.59 -14.08
CA ASN A 39 5.61 -4.92 -14.47
C ASN A 39 4.46 -5.85 -14.91
N GLY A 40 3.23 -5.35 -15.02
CA GLY A 40 2.09 -6.10 -15.53
C GLY A 40 1.25 -6.77 -14.46
N GLU A 41 1.43 -6.41 -13.19
CA GLU A 41 0.69 -6.95 -12.04
C GLU A 41 -0.18 -5.87 -11.36
N PRO A 42 -1.19 -5.30 -12.04
CA PRO A 42 -2.01 -4.23 -11.47
C PRO A 42 -2.91 -4.70 -10.32
N ASP A 43 -3.34 -5.96 -10.31
CA ASP A 43 -4.10 -6.58 -9.23
C ASP A 43 -3.23 -6.75 -7.97
N THR A 44 -2.04 -7.35 -8.09
CA THR A 44 -1.06 -7.45 -7.00
C THR A 44 -0.68 -6.05 -6.48
N ALA A 45 -0.49 -5.08 -7.37
CA ALA A 45 -0.18 -3.71 -6.97
C ALA A 45 -1.37 -3.04 -6.26
N THR A 46 -2.61 -3.35 -6.61
CA THR A 46 -3.78 -2.79 -5.92
C THR A 46 -3.95 -3.40 -4.53
N ASP A 47 -3.68 -4.70 -4.39
CA ASP A 47 -3.57 -5.40 -3.11
C ASP A 47 -2.48 -4.78 -2.21
N ASP A 48 -1.27 -4.63 -2.74
CA ASP A 48 -0.14 -4.00 -2.02
C ASP A 48 -0.46 -2.56 -1.62
N LEU A 49 -1.15 -1.80 -2.48
CA LEU A 49 -1.60 -0.44 -2.15
C LEU A 49 -2.54 -0.41 -0.93
N CYS A 50 -3.51 -1.33 -0.88
CA CYS A 50 -4.41 -1.47 0.27
C CYS A 50 -3.63 -1.80 1.56
N HIS A 51 -2.66 -2.71 1.47
CA HIS A 51 -1.80 -3.08 2.59
C HIS A 51 -0.92 -1.93 3.08
N VAL A 52 -0.32 -1.16 2.18
CA VAL A 52 0.49 0.02 2.53
C VAL A 52 -0.36 1.07 3.25
N ILE A 53 -1.57 1.35 2.76
CA ILE A 53 -2.50 2.29 3.39
C ILE A 53 -2.83 1.84 4.82
N ALA A 54 -3.19 0.57 5.00
CA ALA A 54 -3.53 0.01 6.30
C ALA A 54 -2.33 -0.01 7.27
N TRP A 55 -1.16 -0.44 6.79
CA TRP A 55 0.06 -0.61 7.58
C TRP A 55 0.59 0.72 8.10
N PHE A 56 0.68 1.73 7.22
CA PHE A 56 1.21 3.04 7.56
C PHE A 56 0.14 4.01 8.08
N ARG A 57 -1.12 3.57 8.16
CA ARG A 57 -2.27 4.38 8.60
C ARG A 57 -2.41 5.68 7.80
N ILE A 58 -2.27 5.57 6.48
CA ILE A 58 -2.40 6.73 5.59
C ILE A 58 -3.87 7.12 5.54
N GLU A 59 -4.17 8.37 5.89
CA GLU A 59 -5.55 8.85 5.86
C GLU A 59 -5.98 9.10 4.41
N LEU A 60 -7.04 8.41 3.98
CA LEU A 60 -7.62 8.62 2.66
C LEU A 60 -8.67 9.72 2.70
N THR A 61 -8.56 10.68 1.79
CA THR A 61 -9.68 11.57 1.45
C THR A 61 -10.83 10.76 0.83
N THR A 62 -12.03 11.33 0.82
CA THR A 62 -13.20 10.71 0.16
C THR A 62 -12.93 10.40 -1.32
N ALA A 63 -12.22 11.28 -2.02
CA ALA A 63 -11.87 11.09 -3.43
C ALA A 63 -10.89 9.91 -3.63
N GLN A 64 -9.83 9.85 -2.82
CA GLN A 64 -8.85 8.75 -2.88
C GLN A 64 -9.49 7.41 -2.52
N ARG A 65 -10.37 7.38 -1.51
CA ARG A 65 -11.13 6.17 -1.16
C ARG A 65 -12.04 5.71 -2.31
N ALA A 66 -12.73 6.64 -2.96
CA ALA A 66 -13.58 6.32 -4.11
C ALA A 66 -12.76 5.75 -5.27
N GLU A 67 -11.59 6.33 -5.55
CA GLU A 67 -10.70 5.87 -6.61
C GLU A 67 -10.09 4.50 -6.31
N LEU A 68 -9.63 4.26 -5.07
CA LEU A 68 -9.19 2.94 -4.61
C LEU A 68 -10.29 1.89 -4.76
N SER A 69 -11.52 2.23 -4.35
CA SER A 69 -12.69 1.35 -4.47
C SER A 69 -12.99 0.99 -5.93
N ARG A 70 -12.88 1.98 -6.82
CA ARG A 70 -13.08 1.81 -8.26
C ARG A 70 -12.03 0.86 -8.85
N LEU A 71 -10.75 1.04 -8.48
CA LEU A 71 -9.65 0.19 -8.94
C LEU A 71 -9.79 -1.25 -8.44
N ALA A 72 -10.04 -1.43 -7.15
CA ALA A 72 -10.17 -2.74 -6.55
C ALA A 72 -11.31 -3.54 -7.18
N ARG A 73 -12.47 -2.90 -7.42
CA ARG A 73 -13.59 -3.55 -8.12
C ARG A 73 -13.26 -3.88 -9.58
N ALA A 74 -12.55 -3.00 -10.29
CA ALA A 74 -12.17 -3.25 -11.69
C ALA A 74 -11.19 -4.42 -11.82
N LEU A 75 -10.41 -4.71 -10.77
CA LEU A 75 -9.40 -5.77 -10.72
C LEU A 75 -9.87 -7.01 -9.95
N GLY A 76 -11.10 -7.01 -9.40
CA GLY A 76 -11.65 -8.14 -8.67
C GLY A 76 -11.04 -8.38 -7.28
N VAL A 77 -10.53 -7.33 -6.64
CA VAL A 77 -9.90 -7.34 -5.30
C VAL A 77 -10.62 -6.43 -4.31
N ASP A 78 -11.94 -6.24 -4.47
CA ASP A 78 -12.73 -5.26 -3.71
C ASP A 78 -12.90 -5.58 -2.22
N ASP A 79 -12.67 -6.82 -1.81
CA ASP A 79 -12.68 -7.24 -0.40
C ASP A 79 -11.63 -6.50 0.46
N LEU A 80 -10.56 -5.98 -0.16
CA LEU A 80 -9.42 -5.37 0.51
C LEU A 80 -9.59 -3.87 0.82
N VAL A 81 -10.56 -3.22 0.17
CA VAL A 81 -10.82 -1.78 0.36
C VAL A 81 -11.35 -1.51 1.77
N ASP A 82 -12.15 -2.43 2.29
CA ASP A 82 -12.63 -2.40 3.65
C ASP A 82 -11.49 -2.60 4.65
N GLU A 83 -10.46 -3.39 4.31
CA GLU A 83 -9.27 -3.58 5.14
C GLU A 83 -8.40 -2.31 5.19
N ALA A 84 -8.23 -1.61 4.06
CA ALA A 84 -7.59 -0.30 4.00
C ALA A 84 -8.35 0.80 4.79
N GLY A 85 -9.64 0.59 5.08
CA GLY A 85 -10.49 1.49 5.85
C GLY A 85 -10.64 1.14 7.34
N ARG A 86 -10.22 -0.06 7.76
CA ARG A 86 -10.37 -0.50 9.15
C ARG A 86 -9.24 0.06 10.02
N PRO A 87 -9.52 0.47 11.28
CA PRO A 87 -8.46 0.59 12.27
C PRO A 87 -7.77 -0.77 12.35
N THR A 88 -6.44 -0.75 12.22
CA THR A 88 -5.51 -1.86 12.00
C THR A 88 -6.09 -3.24 12.37
N PRO A 89 -6.14 -4.24 11.46
CA PRO A 89 -6.28 -5.62 11.91
C PRO A 89 -5.12 -5.86 12.89
N THR A 90 -5.37 -6.51 14.02
CA THR A 90 -4.33 -6.93 14.95
C THR A 90 -3.51 -8.04 14.31
N TRP A 91 -2.80 -7.73 13.23
CA TRP A 91 -1.68 -8.51 12.77
C TRP A 91 -0.71 -8.51 13.95
N PRO A 92 -0.25 -9.68 14.42
CA PRO A 92 0.66 -9.73 15.54
C PRO A 92 1.83 -8.85 15.16
N HIS A 93 1.99 -7.77 15.91
CA HIS A 93 3.16 -6.94 15.86
C HIS A 93 4.34 -7.90 15.89
N ARG A 94 5.07 -8.04 14.78
CA ARG A 94 6.47 -8.45 14.90
C ARG A 94 7.23 -7.24 15.44
N ASP A 95 6.86 -6.85 16.66
CA ASP A 95 7.73 -6.23 17.64
C ASP A 95 8.61 -7.34 18.24
N GLU A 96 9.10 -8.27 17.41
CA GLU A 96 10.23 -9.08 17.83
C GLU A 96 11.46 -8.21 17.57
N PRO A 97 12.11 -7.67 18.62
CA PRO A 97 13.52 -7.31 18.47
C PRO A 97 14.21 -8.57 17.96
N THR A 98 14.87 -8.50 16.80
CA THR A 98 15.74 -9.59 16.34
C THR A 98 16.65 -9.96 17.51
N PRO A 99 16.52 -11.15 18.12
CA PRO A 99 17.32 -11.48 19.27
C PRO A 99 18.77 -11.60 18.80
N GLY A 100 19.62 -10.70 19.28
CA GLY A 100 21.07 -10.81 19.28
C GLY A 100 21.72 -11.28 17.97
N LEU A 101 21.99 -10.35 17.06
CA LEU A 101 23.26 -10.40 16.34
C LEU A 101 24.33 -9.78 17.25
N ASP A 102 24.65 -10.55 18.29
CA ASP A 102 25.85 -10.40 19.08
C ASP A 102 27.02 -10.77 18.15
N THR A 103 27.57 -9.80 17.41
CA THR A 103 28.86 -9.97 16.74
C THR A 103 30.00 -9.61 17.69
N GLY A 104 29.89 -10.04 18.95
CA GLY A 104 31.02 -10.18 19.85
C GLY A 104 31.76 -11.48 19.55
N SER A 105 33.04 -11.34 19.17
CA SER A 105 34.09 -12.37 19.06
C SER A 105 34.05 -13.25 17.80
N ILE A 106 35.00 -13.06 16.88
CA ILE A 106 36.40 -13.56 16.93
C ILE A 106 37.32 -12.47 16.37
#